data_AF-A0A132PTH7-F1
#
_entry.id   AF-A0A132PTH7-F1
#
_cell.length_a   1.000
_cell.length_b   1.000
_cell.length_c   1.000
_cell.angle_alpha   90.00
_cell.angle_beta   90.00
_cell.angle_gamma   90.00
#
_symmetry.space_group_name_H-M   'P 1'
#
loop_
_entity.id
_entity.type
_entity.pdbx_description
1 polymer ?
#
loop_
_entity_poly.entity_id
_entity_poly.type
_entity_poly.pdbx_seq_one_letter_code
_entity_poly.pdbx_strand_id
1 'polypeptide(L)'
;MTLVASSCIALMGLSTGVAAAKPLDPVINTTCNYDQIVAALRVEAPELAGVLDANPEAQAKLHELVALSPDQRRQRIDQRLAANPDWRTTLDQKRATPQGQEKEKMLLRVAQTCHNY
;
A
#
# COMPACT_ATOMS: atom_id res chain seq x y z
N MET A 1 -49.81 -3.66 27.81
CA MET A 1 -49.40 -2.29 28.17
C MET A 1 -47.94 -2.38 28.62
N THR A 2 -47.01 -1.80 27.85
CA THR A 2 -45.57 -1.48 28.16
C THR A 2 -44.60 -2.65 28.50
N LEU A 3 -43.36 -2.79 28.00
CA LEU A 3 -42.38 -1.93 27.31
C LEU A 3 -41.36 -2.75 26.46
N VAL A 4 -41.01 -2.20 25.29
CA VAL A 4 -39.68 -2.03 24.63
C VAL A 4 -38.63 -3.16 24.64
N ALA A 5 -38.23 -3.57 23.43
CA ALA A 5 -36.83 -3.87 23.11
C ALA A 5 -36.46 -3.21 21.77
N SER A 6 -35.83 -2.03 21.88
CA SER A 6 -35.05 -1.41 20.81
C SER A 6 -34.08 -2.43 20.21
N SER A 7 -34.16 -2.66 18.91
CA SER A 7 -33.01 -3.13 18.15
C SER A 7 -32.76 -2.09 17.08
N CYS A 8 -31.79 -1.22 17.39
CA CYS A 8 -31.15 -0.37 16.42
C CYS A 8 -30.74 -1.26 15.26
N ILE A 9 -31.36 -1.09 14.10
CA ILE A 9 -30.73 -1.50 12.85
C ILE A 9 -29.58 -0.52 12.70
N ALA A 10 -28.45 -0.88 13.32
CA ALA A 10 -27.18 -0.26 13.09
C ALA A 10 -27.03 -0.23 11.57
N LEU A 11 -26.89 0.98 11.04
CA LEU A 11 -26.42 1.24 9.69
C LEU A 11 -25.37 0.17 9.39
N MET A 12 -25.70 -0.77 8.52
CA MET A 12 -24.68 -1.38 7.70
C MET A 12 -24.17 -0.22 6.86
N GLY A 13 -23.24 0.54 7.43
CA GLY A 13 -22.21 1.19 6.66
C GLY A 13 -21.58 0.07 5.86
N LEU A 14 -22.15 -0.19 4.68
CA LEU A 14 -21.37 -0.51 3.52
C LEU A 14 -20.35 0.62 3.46
N SER A 15 -19.26 0.42 4.17
CA SER A 15 -18.00 0.98 3.77
C SER A 15 -17.81 0.42 2.36
N THR A 16 -18.31 1.15 1.39
CA THR A 16 -17.70 1.34 0.09
C THR A 16 -16.33 2.00 0.29
N GLY A 17 -15.57 1.54 1.29
CA GLY A 17 -14.18 1.83 1.48
C GLY A 17 -13.49 1.05 0.39
N VAL A 18 -13.29 1.70 -0.75
CA VAL A 18 -12.15 1.51 -1.64
C VAL A 18 -11.55 0.09 -1.56
N ALA A 19 -12.29 -0.92 -2.04
CA ALA A 19 -11.70 -2.24 -2.28
C ALA A 19 -10.55 -2.18 -3.31
N ALA A 20 -10.35 -1.01 -3.94
CA ALA A 20 -9.22 -0.68 -4.80
C ALA A 20 -7.88 -0.45 -4.07
N ALA A 21 -7.83 -0.39 -2.72
CA ALA A 21 -6.58 -0.19 -1.98
C ALA A 21 -5.92 -1.49 -1.47
N LYS A 22 -6.66 -2.62 -1.42
CA LYS A 22 -6.14 -3.93 -0.98
C LYS A 22 -4.74 -4.32 -1.50
N PRO A 23 -4.42 -4.15 -2.80
CA PRO A 23 -3.11 -4.55 -3.32
C PRO A 23 -1.97 -3.58 -2.97
N LEU A 24 -2.27 -2.37 -2.50
CA LEU A 24 -1.27 -1.42 -1.99
C LEU A 24 -1.18 -1.44 -0.46
N ASP A 25 -2.00 -2.26 0.22
CA ASP A 25 -2.04 -2.32 1.68
C ASP A 25 -0.68 -2.55 2.35
N PRO A 26 0.24 -3.38 1.83
CA PRO A 26 1.56 -3.55 2.46
C PRO A 26 2.37 -2.25 2.45
N VAL A 27 2.29 -1.48 1.37
CA VAL A 27 2.98 -0.20 1.22
C VAL A 27 2.28 0.92 1.99
N ILE A 28 0.95 0.90 2.03
CA ILE A 28 0.15 1.88 2.77
C ILE A 28 0.33 1.70 4.27
N ASN A 29 0.24 0.47 4.77
CA ASN A 29 0.13 0.20 6.21
C ASN A 29 1.47 -0.14 6.87
N THR A 30 2.58 -0.31 6.14
CA THR A 30 3.89 -0.52 6.77
C THR A 30 4.29 0.67 7.65
N THR A 31 4.82 0.38 8.83
CA THR A 31 5.32 1.40 9.77
C THR A 31 6.84 1.57 9.71
N CYS A 32 7.52 0.84 8.82
CA CYS A 32 8.96 0.94 8.63
C CYS A 32 9.36 2.30 8.05
N ASN A 33 10.51 2.79 8.49
CA ASN A 33 11.14 3.98 7.94
C ASN A 33 11.89 3.68 6.62
N TYR A 34 12.49 4.70 6.04
CA TYR A 34 13.23 4.58 4.77
C TYR A 34 14.37 3.56 4.84
N ASP A 35 15.25 3.66 5.84
CA ASP A 35 16.42 2.78 5.95
C ASP A 35 16.02 1.32 6.15
N GLN A 36 14.99 1.08 6.95
CA GLN A 36 14.41 -0.25 7.19
C GLN A 36 13.86 -0.88 5.91
N ILE A 37 13.12 -0.09 5.12
CA ILE A 37 12.56 -0.55 3.85
C ILE A 37 13.66 -0.81 2.83
N VAL A 38 14.67 0.06 2.73
CA VAL A 38 15.80 -0.14 1.80
C VAL A 38 16.65 -1.34 2.20
N ALA A 39 16.88 -1.56 3.50
CA ALA A 39 17.59 -2.74 3.99
C ALA A 39 16.83 -4.04 3.65
N ALA A 40 15.52 -4.09 3.91
CA ALA A 40 14.70 -5.23 3.51
C ALA A 40 14.63 -5.41 2.00
N LEU A 41 14.57 -4.33 1.22
CA LEU A 41 14.57 -4.38 -0.24
C LEU A 41 15.86 -5.00 -0.79
N ARG A 42 17.02 -4.68 -0.20
CA ARG A 42 18.31 -5.27 -0.58
C ARG A 42 18.37 -6.78 -0.34
N VAL A 43 17.61 -7.29 0.62
CA VAL A 43 17.51 -8.74 0.90
C VAL A 43 16.48 -9.42 -0.01
N GLU A 44 15.26 -8.89 -0.07
CA GLU A 44 14.15 -9.54 -0.77
C GLU A 44 14.17 -9.35 -2.29
N ALA A 45 14.79 -8.27 -2.76
CA ALA A 45 14.85 -7.88 -4.16
C ALA A 45 16.12 -7.08 -4.51
N PRO A 46 17.31 -7.70 -4.45
CA PRO A 46 18.60 -7.02 -4.66
C PRO A 46 18.70 -6.30 -6.01
N GLU A 47 18.13 -6.86 -7.07
CA GLU A 47 18.08 -6.22 -8.40
C GLU A 47 17.28 -4.90 -8.36
N LEU A 48 16.14 -4.88 -7.65
CA LEU A 48 15.33 -3.66 -7.47
C LEU A 48 16.03 -2.65 -6.57
N ALA A 49 16.77 -3.11 -5.57
CA ALA A 49 17.60 -2.24 -4.76
C ALA A 49 18.69 -1.59 -5.61
N GLY A 50 19.33 -2.31 -6.53
CA GLY A 50 20.29 -1.74 -7.49
C GLY A 50 19.66 -0.67 -8.39
N VAL A 51 18.44 -0.90 -8.89
CA VAL A 51 17.68 0.10 -9.66
C VAL A 51 17.35 1.34 -8.82
N LEU A 52 16.97 1.14 -7.56
CA LEU A 52 16.69 2.24 -6.63
C LEU A 52 17.95 3.03 -6.32
N ASP A 53 19.07 2.35 -6.04
CA ASP A 53 20.37 2.94 -5.74
C ASP A 53 20.90 3.77 -6.92
N ALA A 54 20.59 3.38 -8.15
CA ALA A 54 20.94 4.12 -9.36
C ALA A 54 19.99 5.29 -9.69
N ASN A 55 18.90 5.48 -8.94
CA ASN A 55 17.86 6.47 -9.24
C ASN A 55 17.57 7.40 -8.03
N PRO A 56 18.27 8.54 -7.93
CA PRO A 56 18.09 9.50 -6.83
C PRO A 56 16.66 10.06 -6.70
N GLU A 57 15.96 10.23 -7.82
CA GLU A 57 14.57 10.71 -7.82
C GLU A 57 13.63 9.66 -7.20
N ALA A 58 13.85 8.38 -7.50
CA ALA A 58 13.10 7.29 -6.88
C ALA A 58 13.40 7.16 -5.39
N GLN A 59 14.64 7.38 -4.97
CA GLN A 59 15.01 7.43 -3.54
C GLN A 59 14.28 8.56 -2.81
N ALA A 60 14.27 9.77 -3.37
CA ALA A 60 13.58 10.91 -2.78
C ALA A 60 12.07 10.65 -2.65
N LYS A 61 11.44 10.12 -3.71
CA LYS A 61 10.01 9.76 -3.69
C LYS A 61 9.68 8.68 -2.66
N LEU A 62 10.54 7.66 -2.53
CA LEU A 62 10.36 6.62 -1.52
C LEU A 62 10.49 7.22 -0.11
N HIS A 63 11.51 8.04 0.12
CA HIS A 63 11.74 8.72 1.40
C HIS A 63 10.54 9.61 1.79
N GLU A 64 10.03 10.42 0.86
CA GLU A 64 8.84 11.24 1.07
C GLU A 64 7.59 10.40 1.37
N LEU A 65 7.41 9.28 0.68
CA LEU A 65 6.25 8.41 0.86
C LEU A 65 6.25 7.76 2.24
N VAL A 66 7.38 7.22 2.68
CA VAL A 66 7.48 6.49 3.95
C VAL A 66 7.49 7.43 5.16
N ALA A 67 7.87 8.69 4.97
CA ALA A 67 7.73 9.75 5.98
C ALA A 67 6.28 10.12 6.29
N LEU A 68 5.33 9.79 5.41
CA LEU A 68 3.90 9.97 5.68
C LEU A 68 3.37 8.91 6.64
N SER A 69 2.39 9.29 7.45
CA SER A 69 1.58 8.32 8.19
C SER A 69 0.79 7.41 7.22
N PRO A 70 0.40 6.19 7.63
CA PRO A 70 -0.42 5.30 6.79
C PRO A 70 -1.67 5.96 6.21
N ASP A 71 -2.38 6.77 7.00
CA ASP A 71 -3.56 7.51 6.54
C ASP A 71 -3.21 8.56 5.48
N GLN A 72 -2.11 9.28 5.66
CA GLN A 72 -1.62 10.25 4.67
C GLN A 72 -1.17 9.56 3.38
N ARG A 73 -0.57 8.37 3.44
CA ARG A 73 -0.23 7.56 2.26
C ARG A 73 -1.49 7.13 1.52
N ARG A 74 -2.49 6.62 2.25
CA ARG A 74 -3.78 6.22 1.66
C ARG A 74 -4.44 7.39 0.94
N GLN A 75 -4.55 8.53 1.62
CA GLN A 75 -5.11 9.74 1.03
C GLN A 75 -4.35 10.18 -0.22
N ARG A 76 -3.01 10.17 -0.18
CA ARG A 76 -2.18 10.54 -1.34
C ARG A 76 -2.40 9.59 -2.51
N ILE A 77 -2.42 8.29 -2.27
CA ILE A 77 -2.68 7.28 -3.30
C ILE A 77 -4.08 7.46 -3.88
N ASP A 78 -5.09 7.63 -3.04
CA ASP A 78 -6.47 7.83 -3.48
C ASP A 78 -6.63 9.08 -4.35
N GLN A 79 -5.98 10.18 -3.96
CA GLN A 79 -5.90 11.41 -4.76
C GLN A 79 -5.23 11.18 -6.12
N ARG A 80 -4.11 10.45 -6.15
CA ARG A 80 -3.39 10.14 -7.40
C ARG A 80 -4.23 9.28 -8.33
N LEU A 81 -4.91 8.28 -7.79
CA LEU A 81 -5.81 7.41 -8.56
C LEU A 81 -7.06 8.16 -9.02
N ALA A 82 -7.60 9.07 -8.21
CA ALA A 82 -8.72 9.94 -8.61
C ALA A 82 -8.34 10.91 -9.73
N ALA A 83 -7.14 11.49 -9.66
CA ALA A 83 -6.63 12.37 -10.71
C ALA A 83 -6.25 11.63 -12.00
N ASN A 84 -6.04 10.32 -11.94
CA ASN A 84 -5.63 9.50 -13.08
C ASN A 84 -6.43 8.19 -13.12
N PRO A 85 -7.69 8.21 -13.59
CA PRO A 85 -8.58 7.04 -13.52
C PRO A 85 -8.03 5.80 -14.22
N ASP A 86 -7.31 5.97 -15.34
CA ASP A 86 -6.66 4.88 -16.09
C ASP A 86 -5.63 4.11 -15.25
N TRP A 87 -5.05 4.75 -14.23
CA TRP A 87 -4.08 4.08 -13.36
C TRP A 87 -4.73 2.97 -12.54
N ARG A 88 -5.98 3.12 -12.11
CA ARG A 88 -6.69 2.05 -11.40
C ARG A 88 -6.80 0.82 -12.28
N THR A 89 -7.33 0.99 -13.49
CA THR A 89 -7.49 -0.09 -14.46
C THR A 89 -6.14 -0.71 -14.83
N THR A 90 -5.10 0.10 -15.01
CA THR A 90 -3.76 -0.39 -15.34
C THR A 90 -3.16 -1.20 -14.19
N LEU A 91 -3.33 -0.76 -12.94
CA LEU A 91 -2.86 -1.49 -11.76
C LEU A 91 -3.58 -2.84 -11.64
N ASP A 92 -4.91 -2.85 -11.83
CA ASP A 92 -5.71 -4.07 -11.80
C ASP A 92 -5.29 -5.07 -12.88
N GLN A 93 -5.09 -4.59 -14.12
CA GLN A 93 -4.62 -5.41 -15.23
C GLN A 93 -3.22 -5.98 -14.96
N LYS A 94 -2.28 -5.14 -14.50
CA LYS A 94 -0.91 -5.60 -14.21
C LYS A 94 -0.89 -6.63 -13.09
N ARG A 95 -1.70 -6.44 -12.04
CA ARG A 95 -1.84 -7.40 -10.94
C ARG A 95 -2.38 -8.75 -11.40
N ALA A 96 -3.29 -8.76 -12.37
CA ALA A 96 -3.86 -10.01 -12.88
C ALA A 96 -2.83 -10.91 -13.59
N THR A 97 -1.64 -10.37 -13.93
CA THR A 97 -0.55 -11.14 -14.54
C THR A 97 0.25 -11.92 -13.49
N PRO A 98 0.89 -13.06 -13.86
CA PRO A 98 1.81 -13.76 -12.97
C PRO A 98 2.94 -12.88 -12.44
N GLN A 99 3.46 -11.99 -13.28
CA GLN A 99 4.51 -11.04 -12.89
C GLN A 99 4.00 -10.03 -11.85
N GLY A 100 2.75 -9.58 -11.96
CA GLY A 100 2.11 -8.70 -10.98
C GLY A 100 1.96 -9.36 -9.62
N GLN A 101 1.50 -10.61 -9.59
CA GLN A 101 1.35 -11.37 -8.36
C GLN A 101 2.69 -11.61 -7.65
N GLU A 102 3.76 -11.90 -8.39
CA GLU A 102 5.09 -12.07 -7.79
C GLU A 102 5.63 -10.76 -7.20
N LYS A 103 5.38 -9.63 -7.88
CA LYS A 103 5.73 -8.31 -7.34
C LYS A 103 4.97 -7.98 -6.06
N GLU A 104 3.69 -8.33 -5.98
CA GLU A 104 2.89 -8.14 -4.77
C GLU A 104 3.45 -8.96 -3.61
N LYS A 105 3.81 -10.23 -3.85
CA LYS A 105 4.47 -11.08 -2.85
C LYS A 105 5.83 -10.52 -2.41
N MET A 106 6.63 -10.02 -3.35
CA MET A 106 7.90 -9.38 -3.02
C MET A 106 7.69 -8.16 -2.12
N LEU A 107 6.73 -7.27 -2.44
CA LEU A 107 6.40 -6.11 -1.61
C LEU A 107 5.91 -6.52 -0.22
N LEU A 108 5.10 -7.59 -0.13
CA LEU A 108 4.68 -8.18 1.14
C LEU A 108 5.89 -8.65 1.97
N ARG A 109 6.83 -9.37 1.35
CA ARG A 109 8.05 -9.83 2.04
C ARG A 109 8.89 -8.66 2.52
N VAL A 110 9.09 -7.62 1.69
CA VAL A 110 9.80 -6.39 2.11
C VAL A 110 9.13 -5.76 3.33
N ALA A 111 7.80 -5.60 3.30
CA ALA A 111 7.05 -5.01 4.40
C ALA A 111 7.09 -5.85 5.69
N GLN A 112 7.20 -7.18 5.58
CA GLN A 112 7.35 -8.07 6.74
C GLN A 112 8.79 -8.04 7.29
N THR A 113 9.77 -8.09 6.39
CA THR A 113 11.20 -8.18 6.72
C THR A 113 11.78 -6.86 7.24
N CYS A 114 11.20 -5.71 6.88
CA CYS A 114 11.72 -4.39 7.27
C CYS A 114 11.75 -4.13 8.77
N HIS A 115 10.93 -4.82 9.57
CA HIS A 115 10.95 -4.70 11.03
C HIS A 115 12.18 -5.34 11.69
N ASN A 116 12.98 -6.10 10.94
CA ASN A 116 14.22 -6.71 11.42
C ASN A 116 15.45 -5.80 11.29
N TYR A 117 15.26 -4.58 10.78
CA TYR A 117 16.27 -3.54 10.60
C TYR A 117 15.86 -2.29 11.37
#